data_AF-A0A4Q5HKV7-F1
#
_entry.id   AF-A0A4Q5HKV7-F1
#
_cell.length_a   1.000
_cell.length_b   1.000
_cell.length_c   1.000
_cell.angle_alpha   90.00
_cell.angle_beta   90.00
_cell.angle_gamma   90.00
#
_symmetry.space_group_name_H-M   'P 1'
#
loop_
_entity.id
_entity.type
_entity.pdbx_description
1 polymer ?
#
loop_
_entity_poly.entity_id
_entity_poly.type
_entity_poly.pdbx_seq_one_letter_code
_entity_poly.pdbx_strand_id
1 'polypeptide(L)'
;MFFSFIAVAAHSQQQTTTINGYMVPVCVYKGDTIPAVQLPNVYIFRPLKFKNEKERREYYRLVRNVKKTLPLAREINRAVIETYEYIETLPDKKAREKHLKLVEKGLKEQYTPIMKKLTFSQGKLLIKLVNRQTDSSSYELVKAFMGPFKAGFYQTFAALFGASLKKEYHPEGEDRLTERVVLLVENGQI
;
A
#
# COMPACT_ATOMS: atom_id res chain seq x y z
N MET A 1 15.82 54.28 -49.07
CA MET A 1 14.74 54.37 -48.07
C MET A 1 14.83 53.14 -47.17
N PHE A 2 15.34 53.30 -45.95
CA PHE A 2 15.48 52.24 -44.95
C PHE A 2 14.20 52.18 -44.10
N PHE A 3 13.48 51.06 -44.11
CA PHE A 3 12.37 50.83 -43.19
C PHE A 3 12.88 50.11 -41.94
N SER A 4 12.92 50.84 -40.83
CA SER A 4 13.20 50.32 -39.49
C SER A 4 11.93 49.67 -38.93
N PHE A 5 11.96 48.35 -38.73
CA PHE A 5 10.93 47.63 -37.98
C PHE A 5 11.27 47.71 -36.49
N ILE A 6 10.56 48.55 -35.75
CA ILE A 6 10.59 48.56 -34.29
C ILE A 6 9.71 47.41 -33.81
N ALA A 7 10.32 46.36 -33.25
CA ALA A 7 9.60 45.30 -32.56
C ALA A 7 9.12 45.81 -31.21
N VAL A 8 7.81 46.03 -31.08
CA VAL A 8 7.17 46.32 -29.78
C VAL A 8 7.05 45.00 -29.02
N ALA A 9 7.84 44.84 -27.96
CA ALA A 9 7.70 43.72 -27.03
C ALA A 9 6.44 43.91 -26.19
N ALA A 10 5.35 43.26 -26.59
CA ALA A 10 4.12 43.17 -25.80
C ALA A 10 4.38 42.33 -24.54
N HIS A 11 4.56 43.00 -23.40
CA HIS A 11 4.62 42.36 -22.10
C HIS A 11 3.19 42.06 -21.65
N SER A 12 2.72 40.81 -21.82
CA SER A 12 1.45 40.40 -21.23
C SER A 12 1.58 40.36 -19.71
N GLN A 13 0.98 41.31 -19.00
CA GLN A 13 0.82 41.22 -17.55
C GLN A 13 -0.14 40.06 -17.24
N GLN A 14 0.37 38.98 -16.65
CA GLN A 14 -0.49 37.97 -16.02
C GLN A 14 -1.09 38.59 -14.75
N GLN A 15 -2.37 38.96 -14.81
CA GLN A 15 -3.15 39.31 -13.64
C GLN A 15 -3.32 38.04 -12.77
N THR A 16 -2.60 37.97 -11.66
CA THR A 16 -2.91 37.04 -10.57
C THR A 16 -4.19 37.55 -9.89
N THR A 17 -5.35 37.13 -10.38
CA THR A 17 -6.60 37.28 -9.65
C THR A 17 -6.48 36.53 -8.32
N THR A 18 -6.57 37.26 -7.21
CA THR A 18 -6.77 36.69 -5.88
C THR A 18 -8.20 36.12 -5.80
N ILE A 19 -8.37 34.89 -6.25
CA ILE A 19 -9.64 34.19 -6.15
C ILE A 19 -9.87 33.80 -4.68
N ASN A 20 -10.79 34.49 -4.00
CA ASN A 20 -11.34 34.07 -2.70
C ASN A 20 -12.26 32.85 -2.89
N GLY A 21 -11.69 31.70 -3.21
CA GLY A 21 -12.45 30.46 -3.48
C GLY A 21 -11.57 29.22 -3.38
N TYR A 22 -12.22 28.05 -3.28
CA TYR A 22 -11.54 26.76 -3.26
C TYR A 22 -11.57 26.14 -4.65
N MET A 23 -10.43 25.65 -5.12
CA MET A 23 -10.35 24.86 -6.35
C MET A 23 -11.04 23.52 -6.13
N VAL A 24 -12.04 23.20 -6.96
CA VAL A 24 -12.78 21.93 -6.91
C VAL A 24 -12.67 21.20 -8.25
N PRO A 25 -12.60 19.85 -8.24
CA PRO A 25 -12.72 19.07 -9.46
C PRO A 25 -14.06 19.35 -10.15
N VAL A 26 -14.05 19.33 -11.48
CA VAL A 26 -15.23 19.63 -12.32
C VAL A 26 -15.49 18.49 -13.29
N CYS A 27 -16.75 18.31 -13.68
CA CYS A 27 -17.12 17.50 -14.83
C CYS A 27 -17.90 18.35 -15.85
N VAL A 28 -17.80 18.01 -17.13
CA VAL A 28 -18.59 18.66 -18.18
C VAL A 28 -19.87 17.86 -18.37
N TYR A 29 -21.02 18.49 -18.11
CA TYR A 29 -22.33 17.91 -18.29
C TYR A 29 -23.16 18.78 -19.22
N LYS A 30 -23.53 18.23 -20.39
CA LYS A 30 -24.31 18.93 -21.43
C LYS A 30 -23.71 20.28 -21.88
N GLY A 31 -22.38 20.38 -21.90
CA GLY A 31 -21.68 21.61 -22.28
C GLY A 31 -21.42 22.59 -21.15
N ASP A 32 -21.98 22.36 -19.95
CA ASP A 32 -21.72 23.15 -18.75
C ASP A 32 -20.68 22.48 -17.85
N THR A 33 -19.84 23.30 -17.21
CA THR A 33 -18.84 22.86 -16.22
C THR A 33 -19.45 22.88 -14.83
N ILE A 34 -19.64 21.71 -14.22
CA ILE A 34 -20.26 21.55 -12.90
C ILE A 34 -19.21 21.03 -11.92
N PRO A 35 -19.11 21.59 -10.69
CA PRO A 35 -18.31 21.01 -9.62
C PRO A 35 -18.71 19.55 -9.36
N ALA A 36 -17.74 18.64 -9.40
CA ALA A 36 -17.96 17.21 -9.24
C ALA A 36 -16.97 16.64 -8.22
N VAL A 37 -17.48 16.27 -7.05
CA VAL A 37 -16.67 15.65 -5.99
C VAL A 37 -17.01 14.18 -5.92
N GLN A 38 -15.99 13.33 -6.04
CA GLN A 38 -16.14 11.90 -5.73
C GLN A 38 -16.07 11.72 -4.21
N LEU A 39 -17.18 11.26 -3.63
CA LEU A 39 -17.21 10.93 -2.20
C LEU A 39 -16.46 9.61 -1.97
N PRO A 40 -15.72 9.48 -0.86
CA PRO A 40 -15.12 8.20 -0.50
C PRO A 40 -16.21 7.17 -0.17
N ASN A 41 -15.90 5.89 -0.43
CA ASN A 41 -16.79 4.81 -0.04
C ASN A 41 -16.88 4.74 1.50
N VAL A 42 -18.09 4.57 2.02
CA VAL A 42 -18.32 4.41 3.47
C VAL A 42 -18.81 2.99 3.74
N TYR A 43 -18.07 2.27 4.58
CA TYR A 43 -18.43 0.91 4.95
C TYR A 43 -19.33 0.92 6.19
N ILE A 44 -20.54 0.37 6.05
CA ILE A 44 -21.50 0.25 7.14
C ILE A 44 -21.54 -1.21 7.60
N PHE A 45 -21.03 -1.45 8.81
CA PHE A 45 -21.06 -2.77 9.44
C PHE A 45 -22.04 -2.77 10.61
N ARG A 46 -22.64 -3.94 10.89
CA ARG A 46 -23.40 -4.14 12.13
C ARG A 46 -22.50 -3.82 13.35
N PRO A 47 -23.02 -3.08 14.35
CA PRO A 47 -22.29 -2.77 15.58
C PRO A 47 -21.71 -4.03 16.23
N LEU A 48 -20.46 -3.94 16.70
CA LEU A 48 -19.81 -5.04 17.41
C LEU A 48 -20.41 -5.18 18.80
N LYS A 49 -20.83 -6.40 19.15
CA LYS A 49 -21.23 -6.78 20.51
C LYS A 49 -20.11 -7.64 21.11
N PHE A 50 -19.37 -7.07 22.04
CA PHE A 50 -18.32 -7.80 22.75
C PHE A 50 -18.95 -8.60 23.90
N LYS A 51 -18.54 -9.86 24.06
CA LYS A 51 -18.95 -10.72 25.17
C LYS A 51 -18.36 -10.25 26.49
N ASN A 52 -17.13 -9.70 26.46
CA ASN A 52 -16.42 -9.24 27.65
C ASN A 52 -15.36 -8.17 27.32
N GLU A 53 -14.78 -7.61 28.39
CA GLU A 53 -13.69 -6.63 28.31
C GLU A 53 -12.40 -7.16 27.66
N LYS A 54 -12.17 -8.48 27.72
CA LYS A 54 -11.03 -9.10 27.07
C LYS A 54 -11.16 -9.02 25.54
N GLU A 55 -12.31 -9.40 25.00
CA GLU A 55 -12.61 -9.36 23.56
C GLU A 55 -12.55 -7.92 23.03
N ARG A 56 -13.11 -6.96 23.79
CA ARG A 56 -13.01 -5.53 23.47
C ARG A 56 -11.54 -5.07 23.36
N ARG A 57 -10.69 -5.47 24.30
CA ARG A 57 -9.25 -5.16 24.26
C ARG A 57 -8.53 -5.84 23.10
N GLU A 58 -8.89 -7.07 22.76
CA GLU A 58 -8.34 -7.79 21.61
C GLU A 58 -8.70 -7.10 20.29
N TYR A 59 -9.94 -6.61 20.15
CA TYR A 59 -10.34 -5.80 19.01
C TYR A 59 -9.52 -4.52 18.87
N TYR A 60 -9.36 -3.73 19.93
CA TYR A 60 -8.55 -2.51 19.85
C TYR A 60 -7.06 -2.77 19.61
N ARG A 61 -6.54 -3.91 20.10
CA ARG A 61 -5.19 -4.37 19.73
C ARG A 61 -5.10 -4.68 18.23
N LEU A 62 -6.11 -5.33 17.66
CA LEU A 62 -6.19 -5.58 16.22
C LEU A 62 -6.21 -4.26 15.44
N VAL A 63 -7.06 -3.29 15.81
CA VAL A 63 -7.11 -1.96 15.18
C VAL A 63 -5.73 -1.29 15.21
N ARG A 64 -5.08 -1.24 16.37
CA ARG A 64 -3.72 -0.69 16.50
C ARG A 64 -2.70 -1.43 15.62
N ASN A 65 -2.77 -2.75 15.58
CA ASN A 65 -1.87 -3.56 14.77
C ASN A 65 -2.09 -3.29 13.28
N VAL A 66 -3.34 -3.27 12.80
CA VAL A 66 -3.68 -2.93 11.41
C VAL A 66 -3.14 -1.56 11.03
N LYS A 67 -3.37 -0.53 11.85
CA LYS A 67 -2.84 0.82 11.61
C LYS A 67 -1.31 0.85 11.48
N LYS A 68 -0.60 -0.01 12.21
CA LYS A 68 0.87 -0.10 12.14
C LYS A 68 1.36 -0.92 10.94
N THR A 69 0.67 -2.00 10.59
CA THR A 69 1.15 -2.97 9.59
C THR A 69 0.62 -2.71 8.18
N LEU A 70 -0.53 -2.05 8.05
CA LEU A 70 -1.16 -1.80 6.76
C LEU A 70 -0.33 -0.88 5.84
N PRO A 71 0.26 0.24 6.31
CA PRO A 71 1.14 1.05 5.47
C PRO A 71 2.35 0.25 4.98
N LEU A 72 2.94 -0.54 5.88
CA LEU A 72 4.08 -1.40 5.56
C LEU A 72 3.74 -2.47 4.52
N ALA A 73 2.55 -3.07 4.60
CA ALA A 73 2.08 -4.03 3.60
C ALA A 73 1.96 -3.39 2.20
N ARG A 74 1.44 -2.15 2.13
CA ARG A 74 1.30 -1.39 0.87
C ARG A 74 2.65 -1.07 0.24
N GLU A 75 3.63 -0.66 1.05
CA GLU A 75 4.99 -0.40 0.58
C GLU A 75 5.64 -1.66 0.00
N ILE A 76 5.52 -2.79 0.71
CA ILE A 76 6.06 -4.08 0.26
C ILE A 76 5.40 -4.50 -1.06
N ASN A 77 4.08 -4.41 -1.15
CA ASN A 77 3.36 -4.76 -2.38
C ASN A 77 3.81 -3.89 -3.56
N ARG A 78 3.91 -2.56 -3.35
CA ARG A 78 4.39 -1.65 -4.38
C ARG A 78 5.80 -2.01 -4.86
N ALA A 79 6.73 -2.27 -3.94
CA ALA A 79 8.08 -2.69 -4.29
C ALA A 79 8.11 -4.00 -5.11
N VAL A 80 7.19 -4.92 -4.82
CA VAL A 80 7.06 -6.19 -5.53
C VAL A 80 6.52 -5.98 -6.94
N ILE A 81 5.46 -5.18 -7.11
CA ILE A 81 4.90 -4.85 -8.42
C ILE A 81 5.96 -4.17 -9.29
N GLU A 82 6.65 -3.16 -8.76
CA GLU A 82 7.73 -2.45 -9.47
C GLU A 82 8.86 -3.41 -9.88
N THR A 83 9.21 -4.37 -9.01
CA THR A 83 10.22 -5.39 -9.31
C THR A 83 9.73 -6.35 -10.40
N TYR A 84 8.47 -6.75 -10.38
CA TYR A 84 7.87 -7.61 -11.39
C TYR A 84 7.89 -6.94 -12.76
N GLU A 85 7.37 -5.71 -12.85
CA GLU A 85 7.36 -4.90 -14.07
C GLU A 85 8.78 -4.74 -14.63
N TYR A 86 9.77 -4.46 -13.78
CA TYR A 86 11.15 -4.33 -14.23
C TYR A 86 11.73 -5.66 -14.73
N ILE A 87 11.48 -6.78 -14.05
CA ILE A 87 11.95 -8.11 -14.45
C ILE A 87 11.41 -8.48 -15.83
N GLU A 88 10.18 -8.11 -16.15
CA GLU A 88 9.59 -8.37 -17.46
C GLU A 88 10.36 -7.70 -18.60
N THR A 89 10.96 -6.52 -18.36
CA THR A 89 11.76 -5.80 -19.36
C THR A 89 13.14 -6.43 -19.63
N LEU A 90 13.61 -7.33 -18.77
CA LEU A 90 14.95 -7.91 -18.89
C LEU A 90 14.99 -9.05 -19.93
N PRO A 91 16.00 -9.05 -20.83
CA PRO A 91 16.06 -10.00 -21.95
C PRO A 91 16.41 -11.43 -21.52
N ASP A 92 17.28 -11.58 -20.52
CA ASP A 92 17.87 -12.86 -20.14
C ASP A 92 17.49 -13.33 -18.74
N LYS A 93 17.34 -14.65 -18.57
CA LYS A 93 17.12 -15.28 -17.25
C LYS A 93 18.22 -14.91 -16.23
N LYS A 94 19.48 -14.83 -16.67
CA LYS A 94 20.61 -14.45 -15.81
C LYS A 94 20.53 -13.00 -15.33
N ALA A 95 20.04 -12.09 -16.18
CA ALA A 95 19.81 -10.70 -15.81
C ALA A 95 18.67 -10.59 -14.78
N ARG A 96 17.58 -11.34 -14.98
CA ARG A 96 16.46 -11.43 -14.03
C ARG A 96 16.91 -11.93 -12.66
N GLU A 97 17.67 -13.03 -12.60
CA GLU A 97 18.21 -13.56 -11.35
C GLU A 97 19.16 -12.58 -10.65
N LYS A 98 20.01 -11.88 -11.40
CA LYS A 98 20.91 -10.87 -10.83
C LYS A 98 20.12 -9.72 -10.21
N HIS A 99 19.10 -9.22 -10.90
CA HIS A 99 18.25 -8.15 -10.39
C HIS A 99 17.45 -8.60 -9.16
N LEU A 100 16.87 -9.80 -9.19
CA LEU A 100 16.19 -10.40 -8.05
C LEU A 100 17.08 -10.44 -6.81
N LYS A 101 18.34 -10.88 -6.94
CA LYS A 101 19.30 -10.92 -5.82
C LYS A 101 19.63 -9.52 -5.26
N LEU A 102 19.69 -8.50 -6.13
CA LEU A 102 19.93 -7.12 -5.70
C LEU A 102 18.74 -6.55 -4.93
N VAL A 103 17.52 -6.75 -5.45
CA VAL A 103 16.28 -6.35 -4.78
C VAL A 103 16.13 -7.08 -3.45
N GLU A 104 16.35 -8.39 -3.42
CA GLU A 104 16.32 -9.19 -2.21
C GLU A 104 17.25 -8.64 -1.13
N LYS A 105 18.49 -8.29 -1.50
CA LYS A 105 19.47 -7.69 -0.59
C LYS A 105 18.99 -6.33 -0.06
N GLY A 106 18.51 -5.45 -0.95
CA GLY A 106 18.02 -4.13 -0.58
C GLY A 106 16.81 -4.18 0.36
N LEU A 107 15.82 -5.01 0.01
CA LEU A 107 14.64 -5.26 0.85
C LEU A 107 15.05 -5.85 2.20
N LYS A 108 16.00 -6.79 2.21
CA LYS A 108 16.52 -7.36 3.45
C LYS A 108 17.14 -6.30 4.34
N GLU A 109 17.99 -5.43 3.82
CA GLU A 109 18.63 -4.36 4.59
C GLU A 109 17.60 -3.35 5.11
N GLN A 110 16.63 -2.96 4.28
CA GLN A 110 15.61 -1.97 4.62
C GLN A 110 14.57 -2.51 5.63
N TYR A 111 14.00 -3.69 5.37
CA TYR A 111 12.88 -4.22 6.14
C TYR A 111 13.33 -5.04 7.35
N THR A 112 14.56 -5.52 7.40
CA THR A 112 15.11 -6.20 8.59
C THR A 112 14.92 -5.43 9.90
N PRO A 113 15.40 -4.19 10.02
CA PRO A 113 15.26 -3.44 11.27
C PRO A 113 13.80 -3.13 11.61
N ILE A 114 12.94 -2.98 10.59
CA ILE A 114 11.50 -2.75 10.77
C ILE A 114 10.85 -4.02 11.35
N MET A 115 11.11 -5.18 10.75
CA MET A 115 10.58 -6.47 11.20
C MET A 115 11.03 -6.80 12.63
N LYS A 116 12.27 -6.47 13.00
CA LYS A 116 12.78 -6.63 14.38
C LYS A 116 12.00 -5.80 15.42
N LYS A 117 11.38 -4.68 15.01
CA LYS A 117 10.55 -3.82 15.88
C LYS A 117 9.07 -4.25 15.92
N LEU A 118 8.68 -5.24 15.12
CA LEU A 118 7.32 -5.77 15.14
C LEU A 118 7.21 -6.88 16.19
N THR A 119 6.07 -6.90 16.89
CA THR A 119 5.73 -8.06 17.71
C THR A 119 5.36 -9.24 16.81
N PHE A 120 5.40 -10.46 17.37
CA PHE A 120 5.03 -11.67 16.64
C PHE A 120 3.63 -11.59 16.00
N SER A 121 2.64 -11.06 16.72
CA SER A 121 1.27 -10.90 16.20
C SER A 121 1.18 -9.83 15.10
N GLN A 122 1.96 -8.75 15.20
CA GLN A 122 2.05 -7.73 14.16
C GLN A 122 2.68 -8.28 12.89
N GLY A 123 3.79 -8.99 12.99
CA GLY A 123 4.40 -9.57 11.81
C GLY A 123 3.54 -10.69 11.19
N LYS A 124 2.80 -11.49 12.01
CA LYS A 124 1.78 -12.41 11.49
C LYS A 124 0.71 -11.68 10.66
N LEU A 125 0.20 -10.57 11.19
CA LEU A 125 -0.79 -9.75 10.51
C LEU A 125 -0.23 -9.13 9.23
N LEU A 126 1.01 -8.63 9.26
CA LEU A 126 1.68 -8.07 8.08
C LEU A 126 1.71 -9.06 6.91
N ILE A 127 2.07 -10.32 7.17
CA ILE A 127 2.08 -11.39 6.15
C ILE A 127 0.72 -11.53 5.50
N LYS A 128 -0.33 -11.60 6.33
CA LYS A 128 -1.72 -11.73 5.86
C LYS A 128 -2.14 -10.53 5.02
N LEU A 129 -1.77 -9.32 5.42
CA LEU A 129 -2.09 -8.10 4.68
C LEU A 129 -1.32 -8.00 3.36
N VAL A 130 -0.07 -8.45 3.31
CA VAL A 130 0.66 -8.54 2.03
C VAL A 130 -0.04 -9.54 1.12
N ASN A 131 -0.40 -10.73 1.63
CA ASN A 131 -1.17 -11.72 0.87
C ASN A 131 -2.51 -11.16 0.36
N ARG A 132 -3.22 -10.39 1.18
CA ARG A 132 -4.48 -9.72 0.79
C ARG A 132 -4.30 -8.80 -0.42
N GLN A 133 -3.17 -8.10 -0.51
CA GLN A 133 -2.97 -7.08 -1.55
C GLN A 133 -2.26 -7.61 -2.79
N THR A 134 -1.61 -8.77 -2.73
CA THR A 134 -0.87 -9.36 -3.85
C THR A 134 -1.64 -10.49 -4.50
N ASP A 135 -1.66 -10.54 -5.82
CA ASP A 135 -2.10 -11.72 -6.57
C ASP A 135 -1.11 -12.89 -6.39
N SER A 136 -1.51 -14.09 -6.79
CA SER A 136 -0.75 -15.33 -6.59
C SER A 136 0.69 -15.26 -7.13
N SER A 137 0.92 -14.61 -8.28
CA SER A 137 2.26 -14.45 -8.87
C SER A 137 3.16 -13.51 -8.04
N SER A 138 2.66 -12.34 -7.68
CA SER A 138 3.37 -11.36 -6.84
C SER A 138 3.66 -11.92 -5.43
N TYR A 139 2.77 -12.77 -4.93
CA TYR A 139 2.94 -13.45 -3.65
C TYR A 139 4.09 -14.44 -3.63
N GLU A 140 4.27 -15.22 -4.71
CA GLU A 140 5.41 -16.13 -4.84
C GLU A 140 6.74 -15.37 -4.86
N LEU A 141 6.75 -14.18 -5.47
CA LEU A 141 7.91 -13.29 -5.45
C LEU A 141 8.19 -12.79 -4.03
N VAL A 142 7.20 -12.25 -3.31
CA VAL A 142 7.33 -11.88 -1.89
C VAL A 142 7.89 -13.05 -1.08
N LYS A 143 7.32 -14.25 -1.29
CA LYS A 143 7.75 -15.47 -0.61
C LYS A 143 9.19 -15.85 -0.92
N ALA A 144 9.60 -15.75 -2.18
CA ALA A 144 10.96 -15.99 -2.62
C ALA A 144 11.92 -14.97 -2.01
N PHE A 145 11.55 -13.67 -1.98
CA PHE A 145 12.31 -12.62 -1.34
C PHE A 145 12.42 -12.80 0.17
N MET A 146 11.37 -13.33 0.82
CA MET A 146 11.32 -13.48 2.27
C MET A 146 11.95 -14.78 2.79
N GLY A 147 12.20 -15.77 1.92
CA GLY A 147 12.87 -17.03 2.27
C GLY A 147 14.31 -16.91 2.82
N PRO A 148 15.16 -16.00 2.31
CA PRO A 148 16.56 -15.81 2.72
C PRO A 148 16.75 -14.99 4.01
N PHE A 149 15.66 -14.58 4.66
CA PHE A 149 15.75 -13.86 5.91
C PHE A 149 16.28 -14.72 7.07
N LYS A 150 16.25 -16.07 6.99
CA LYS A 150 16.56 -17.12 8.01
C LYS A 150 17.59 -16.95 9.15
N ALA A 151 18.44 -15.92 9.25
CA ALA A 151 19.47 -15.85 10.30
C ALA A 151 19.02 -15.11 11.60
N GLY A 152 19.03 -15.83 12.73
CA GLY A 152 19.06 -15.28 14.11
C GLY A 152 17.74 -14.83 14.74
N PHE A 153 16.89 -14.09 14.02
CA PHE A 153 15.54 -13.69 14.49
C PHE A 153 14.44 -14.15 13.53
N TYR A 154 14.85 -14.53 12.34
CA TYR A 154 13.99 -14.86 11.22
C TYR A 154 13.63 -16.32 11.14
N GLN A 155 14.13 -17.21 11.98
CA GLN A 155 13.73 -18.61 11.92
C GLN A 155 12.28 -18.78 12.39
N THR A 156 11.91 -18.14 13.50
CA THR A 156 10.52 -18.11 14.00
C THR A 156 9.60 -17.37 13.04
N PHE A 157 10.05 -16.24 12.50
CA PHE A 157 9.31 -15.50 11.48
C PHE A 157 9.24 -16.26 10.15
N ALA A 158 10.27 -16.95 9.70
CA ALA A 158 10.28 -17.74 8.46
C ALA A 158 9.47 -19.03 8.62
N ALA A 159 9.39 -19.61 9.80
CA ALA A 159 8.47 -20.72 10.10
C ALA A 159 7.02 -20.22 10.10
N LEU A 160 6.76 -19.07 10.73
CA LEU A 160 5.43 -18.45 10.75
C LEU A 160 5.01 -17.97 9.36
N PHE A 161 5.92 -17.31 8.62
CA PHE A 161 5.76 -16.98 7.21
C PHE A 161 5.54 -18.28 6.46
N GLY A 162 6.39 -19.28 6.53
CA GLY A 162 6.19 -20.55 5.81
C GLY A 162 4.82 -21.20 6.06
N ALA A 163 4.34 -21.20 7.29
CA ALA A 163 3.01 -21.71 7.65
C ALA A 163 1.87 -20.77 7.20
N SER A 164 2.02 -19.46 7.40
CA SER A 164 1.07 -18.43 6.96
C SER A 164 1.11 -18.23 5.44
N LEU A 165 2.17 -18.66 4.77
CA LEU A 165 2.40 -18.58 3.33
C LEU A 165 1.68 -19.70 2.58
N LYS A 166 1.32 -20.75 3.31
CA LYS A 166 0.45 -21.82 2.84
C LYS A 166 -1.02 -21.50 3.10
N LYS A 167 -1.31 -20.42 3.84
CA LYS A 167 -2.66 -20.09 4.27
C LYS A 167 -3.11 -18.82 3.56
N GLU A 168 -4.11 -18.97 2.73
CA GLU A 168 -4.69 -17.86 1.98
C GLU A 168 -5.42 -16.87 2.90
N TYR A 169 -5.54 -15.63 2.44
CA TYR A 169 -6.33 -14.61 3.13
C TYR A 169 -7.80 -14.82 2.82
N HIS A 170 -8.63 -15.03 3.85
CA HIS A 170 -10.05 -15.35 3.68
C HIS A 170 -10.96 -14.26 4.28
N PRO A 171 -11.30 -13.20 3.51
CA PRO A 171 -12.04 -12.04 4.00
C PRO A 171 -13.47 -12.38 4.45
N GLU A 172 -14.10 -13.41 3.86
CA GLU A 172 -15.45 -13.85 4.26
C GLU A 172 -15.44 -14.88 5.40
N GLY A 173 -14.27 -15.44 5.71
CA GLY A 173 -14.10 -16.51 6.68
C GLY A 173 -13.37 -16.05 7.93
N GLU A 174 -12.20 -16.67 8.17
CA GLU A 174 -11.42 -16.46 9.39
C GLU A 174 -10.87 -15.04 9.54
N ASP A 175 -10.66 -14.32 8.44
CA ASP A 175 -10.08 -12.97 8.44
C ASP A 175 -11.14 -11.86 8.38
N ARG A 176 -12.43 -12.20 8.47
CA ARG A 176 -13.55 -11.24 8.34
C ARG A 176 -13.50 -10.07 9.31
N LEU A 177 -13.09 -10.31 10.55
CA LEU A 177 -12.93 -9.21 11.52
C LEU A 177 -11.72 -8.33 11.16
N THR A 178 -10.65 -8.93 10.67
CA THR A 178 -9.47 -8.21 10.19
C THR A 178 -9.82 -7.38 8.95
N GLU A 179 -10.53 -7.94 7.98
CA GLU A 179 -10.95 -7.24 6.75
C GLU A 179 -11.83 -6.05 7.10
N ARG A 180 -12.82 -6.23 7.99
CA ARG A 180 -13.62 -5.12 8.51
C ARG A 180 -12.75 -3.99 9.04
N VAL A 181 -11.78 -4.30 9.89
CA VAL A 181 -10.89 -3.30 10.48
C VAL A 181 -10.04 -2.63 9.42
N VAL A 182 -9.51 -3.39 8.45
CA VAL A 182 -8.72 -2.85 7.33
C VAL A 182 -9.55 -1.85 6.52
N LEU A 183 -10.77 -2.23 6.10
CA LEU A 183 -11.66 -1.34 5.35
C LEU A 183 -11.98 -0.05 6.13
N LEU A 184 -12.28 -0.16 7.43
CA LEU A 184 -12.55 1.02 8.25
C LEU A 184 -11.32 1.94 8.40
N VAL A 185 -10.11 1.36 8.54
CA VAL A 185 -8.86 2.13 8.61
C VAL A 185 -8.53 2.78 7.27
N GLU A 186 -8.70 2.07 6.14
CA GLU A 186 -8.45 2.59 4.79
C GLU A 186 -9.35 3.78 4.45
N ASN A 187 -10.59 3.78 4.95
CA ASN A 187 -11.55 4.86 4.71
C ASN A 187 -11.55 5.93 5.82
N GLY A 188 -10.59 5.89 6.75
CA GLY A 188 -10.46 6.89 7.81
C GLY A 188 -11.62 6.89 8.82
N GLN A 189 -12.41 5.80 8.87
CA GLN A 189 -13.55 5.68 9.78
C GLN A 189 -13.11 5.37 11.22
N ILE A 190 -11.90 4.83 11.43
CA ILE A 190 -11.35 4.50 12.76
C ILE A 190 -9.88 4.78 12.94
#